data_AF-A0A2V5VLS4-F1
#
_entry.id   AF-A0A2V5VLS4-F1
#
_cell.length_a   1.000
_cell.length_b   1.000
_cell.length_c   1.000
_cell.angle_alpha   90.00
_cell.angle_beta   90.00
_cell.angle_gamma   90.00
#
_symmetry.space_group_name_H-M   'P 1'
#
loop_
_entity.id
_entity.type
_entity.pdbx_description
1 polymer ?
#
loop_
_entity_poly.entity_id
_entity_poly.type
_entity_poly.pdbx_seq_one_letter_code
_entity_poly.pdbx_strand_id
1 'polypeptide(L)'
;MGSELLCPRCNLPLKEARMSHGVFWACDQCGGRAIGLELLRRTFTPESINPLWLHAISGEGKIGPRCPSCRRPMIDVALSENTAVNVDVCRSCHFVWFDTHEVETLVPRP
;
A
#
# COMPACT_ATOMS: atom_id res chain seq x y z
N MET A 1 2.48 -13.61 -19.90
CA MET A 1 1.35 -12.67 -19.78
C MET A 1 1.31 -12.14 -18.36
N GLY A 2 1.74 -10.90 -18.12
CA GLY A 2 1.62 -10.29 -16.81
C GLY A 2 0.15 -9.91 -16.59
N SER A 3 -0.44 -10.32 -15.47
CA SER A 3 -1.76 -9.87 -15.06
C SER A 3 -1.72 -8.35 -14.88
N GLU A 4 -2.52 -7.62 -15.64
CA GLU A 4 -2.65 -6.17 -15.52
C GLU A 4 -3.21 -5.82 -14.13
N LEU A 5 -2.48 -4.99 -13.38
CA LEU A 5 -2.92 -4.54 -12.06
C LEU A 5 -3.88 -3.36 -12.25
N LEU A 6 -5.06 -3.43 -11.64
CA LEU A 6 -6.08 -2.40 -11.76
C LEU A 6 -6.20 -1.56 -10.49
N CYS A 7 -6.33 -0.25 -10.66
CA CYS A 7 -6.62 0.67 -9.57
C CYS A 7 -7.94 0.28 -8.89
N PRO A 8 -7.98 0.10 -7.56
CA PRO A 8 -9.20 -0.29 -6.87
C PRO A 8 -10.28 0.79 -6.88
N ARG A 9 -9.89 2.07 -7.05
CA ARG A 9 -10.80 3.21 -7.06
C ARG A 9 -11.28 3.57 -8.47
N CYS A 10 -10.34 3.67 -9.41
CA CYS A 10 -10.60 4.11 -10.78
C CYS A 10 -10.90 2.96 -11.75
N ASN A 11 -10.57 1.72 -11.36
CA ASN A 11 -10.60 0.54 -12.24
C ASN A 11 -9.79 0.72 -13.55
N LEU A 12 -8.76 1.56 -13.51
CA LEU A 12 -7.82 1.79 -14.61
C LEU A 12 -6.53 0.97 -14.42
N PRO A 13 -5.85 0.59 -15.52
CA PRO A 13 -4.53 -0.03 -15.44
C PRO A 13 -3.55 0.85 -14.67
N LEU A 14 -2.83 0.25 -13.71
CA LEU A 14 -1.75 0.90 -13.02
C LEU A 14 -0.47 0.85 -13.86
N LYS A 15 0.30 1.94 -13.83
CA LYS A 15 1.60 2.02 -14.49
C LYS A 15 2.70 1.61 -13.53
N GLU A 16 3.56 0.71 -13.99
CA GLU A 16 4.78 0.36 -13.26
C GLU A 16 5.75 1.55 -13.25
N ALA A 17 6.25 1.89 -12.07
CA ALA A 17 7.24 2.92 -11.83
C ALA A 17 8.39 2.32 -11.02
N ARG A 18 9.63 2.69 -11.36
CA ARG A 18 10.84 2.19 -10.71
C ARG A 18 11.27 3.12 -9.58
N MET A 19 11.65 2.52 -8.45
CA MET A 19 12.38 3.16 -7.36
C MET A 19 13.77 2.52 -7.22
N SER A 20 14.64 3.16 -6.44
CA SER A 20 16.00 2.70 -6.15
C SER A 20 16.07 1.24 -5.65
N HIS A 21 15.04 0.75 -4.94
CA HIS A 21 15.04 -0.58 -4.33
C HIS A 21 13.96 -1.54 -4.86
N GLY A 22 13.25 -1.18 -5.94
CA GLY A 22 12.21 -2.04 -6.52
C GLY A 22 11.25 -1.31 -7.43
N VAL A 23 10.07 -1.89 -7.63
CA VAL A 23 9.00 -1.31 -8.45
C VAL A 23 7.74 -1.10 -7.64
N PHE A 24 7.01 -0.05 -7.96
CA PHE A 24 5.66 0.20 -7.49
C PHE A 24 4.75 0.45 -8.69
N TRP A 25 3.44 0.43 -8.45
CA TRP A 25 2.46 0.74 -9.49
C TRP A 25 1.64 1.94 -9.10
N ALA A 26 1.45 2.88 -10.01
CA ALA A 26 0.72 4.12 -9.77
C ALA A 26 -0.48 4.26 -10.71
N CYS A 27 -1.56 4.86 -10.21
CA CYS A 27 -2.68 5.27 -11.04
C CYS A 27 -2.47 6.71 -11.51
N ASP A 28 -2.52 6.97 -12.82
CA ASP A 28 -2.39 8.32 -13.37
C ASP A 28 -3.60 9.22 -13.07
N GLN A 29 -4.75 8.63 -12.74
CA GLN A 29 -5.98 9.39 -12.51
C GLN A 29 -6.09 9.86 -11.07
N CYS A 30 -5.95 8.95 -10.09
CA CYS A 30 -6.05 9.32 -8.68
C CYS A 30 -4.70 9.50 -8.00
N GLY A 31 -3.58 9.05 -8.59
CA GLY A 31 -2.27 9.09 -7.94
C GLY A 31 -2.05 8.01 -6.86
N GLY A 32 -3.03 7.12 -6.65
CA GLY A 32 -2.90 6.00 -5.72
C GLY A 32 -1.82 5.01 -6.14
N ARG A 33 -1.16 4.40 -5.16
CA ARG A 33 0.05 3.58 -5.35
C ARG A 33 -0.10 2.20 -4.73
N ALA A 34 0.24 1.17 -5.49
CA ALA A 34 0.37 -0.19 -5.02
C ALA A 34 1.86 -0.52 -4.82
N ILE A 35 2.23 -0.92 -3.61
CA ILE A 35 3.61 -1.20 -3.21
C ILE A 35 3.65 -2.56 -2.49
N GLY A 36 4.63 -3.40 -2.82
CA GLY A 36 4.87 -4.64 -2.06
C GLY A 36 5.48 -4.37 -0.69
N LEU A 37 5.09 -5.12 0.33
CA LEU A 37 5.61 -4.98 1.70
C LEU A 37 7.14 -5.04 1.78
N GLU A 38 7.77 -5.88 0.94
CA GLU A 38 9.23 -6.01 0.90
C GLU A 38 9.92 -4.74 0.38
N LEU A 39 9.31 -4.01 -0.57
CA LEU A 39 9.83 -2.72 -1.02
C LEU A 39 9.66 -1.67 0.09
N LEU A 40 8.53 -1.67 0.80
CA LEU A 40 8.32 -0.78 1.95
C LEU A 40 9.36 -0.99 3.05
N ARG A 41 9.60 -2.25 3.44
CA ARG A 41 10.62 -2.60 4.45
C ARG A 41 12.02 -2.13 4.04
N ARG A 42 12.35 -2.15 2.76
CA ARG A 42 13.65 -1.65 2.26
C ARG A 42 13.73 -0.13 2.18
N THR A 43 12.59 0.53 1.92
CA THR A 43 12.55 1.97 1.63
C THR A 43 12.34 2.81 2.89
N PHE A 44 11.60 2.30 3.87
CA PHE A 44 11.20 3.04 5.08
C PHE A 44 11.72 2.36 6.34
N THR A 45 11.84 3.13 7.42
CA THR A 45 12.32 2.64 8.71
C THR A 45 11.36 1.62 9.32
N PRO A 46 11.85 0.65 10.13
CA PRO A 46 10.98 -0.32 10.81
C PRO A 46 9.90 0.35 11.68
N GLU A 47 10.21 1.48 12.30
CA GLU A 47 9.30 2.25 13.13
C GLU A 47 8.10 2.78 12.32
N SER A 48 8.30 3.05 11.03
CA SER A 48 7.22 3.49 10.13
C SER A 48 6.38 2.34 9.56
N ILE A 49 6.94 1.12 9.47
CA ILE A 49 6.30 -0.02 8.79
C ILE A 49 5.73 -1.07 9.75
N ASN A 50 6.35 -1.28 10.90
CA ASN A 50 5.91 -2.30 11.85
C ASN A 50 4.51 -2.03 12.42
N PRO A 51 4.13 -0.80 12.82
CA PRO A 51 2.79 -0.51 13.32
C PRO A 51 1.71 -0.85 12.29
N LEU A 52 1.93 -0.48 11.03
CA LEU A 52 1.05 -0.78 9.89
C LEU A 52 0.78 -2.29 9.76
N TRP A 53 1.83 -3.12 9.85
CA TRP A 53 1.68 -4.57 9.73
C TRP A 53 1.01 -5.19 10.96
N LEU A 54 1.33 -4.68 12.15
CA LEU A 54 0.71 -5.12 13.40
C LEU A 54 -0.81 -4.83 13.39
N HIS A 55 -1.22 -3.62 13.00
CA HIS A 55 -2.62 -3.26 12.86
C HIS A 55 -3.32 -4.14 11.81
N ALA A 56 -2.67 -4.39 10.66
CA ALA A 56 -3.22 -5.27 9.64
C ALA A 56 -3.48 -6.70 10.14
N ILE A 57 -2.59 -7.26 10.96
CA ILE A 57 -2.76 -8.62 11.50
C ILE A 57 -3.76 -8.65 12.66
N SER A 58 -3.78 -7.62 13.52
CA SER A 58 -4.67 -7.55 14.69
C SER A 58 -6.16 -7.63 14.32
N GLY A 59 -6.51 -7.25 13.08
CA GLY A 59 -7.90 -7.24 12.62
C GLY A 59 -8.67 -5.98 13.04
N GLU A 60 -8.01 -5.00 13.66
CA GLU A 60 -8.60 -3.73 14.13
C GLU A 60 -8.84 -2.71 13.00
N GLY A 61 -8.89 -3.17 11.74
CA GLY A 61 -9.09 -2.31 10.57
C GLY A 61 -10.45 -2.49 9.90
N LYS A 62 -10.82 -1.52 9.07
CA LYS A 62 -12.07 -1.57 8.28
C LYS A 62 -11.85 -2.37 7.01
N ILE A 63 -12.92 -2.89 6.41
CA ILE A 63 -12.82 -3.55 5.10
C ILE A 63 -12.52 -2.48 4.05
N GLY A 64 -11.34 -2.58 3.44
CA GLY A 64 -10.89 -1.74 2.35
C GLY A 64 -11.30 -2.27 0.97
N PRO A 65 -10.76 -1.68 -0.10
CA PRO A 65 -11.02 -2.12 -1.45
C PRO A 65 -10.38 -3.48 -1.78
N ARG A 66 -10.68 -4.00 -2.98
CA ARG A 66 -10.04 -5.23 -3.48
C ARG A 66 -8.60 -4.97 -3.90
N CYS A 67 -7.70 -5.88 -3.52
CA CYS A 67 -6.30 -5.81 -3.89
C CYS A 67 -6.13 -5.79 -5.43
N PRO A 68 -5.34 -4.85 -5.98
CA PRO A 68 -5.03 -4.79 -7.42
C PRO A 68 -4.40 -6.07 -7.97
N SER A 69 -3.67 -6.80 -7.13
CA SER A 69 -2.92 -8.00 -7.51
C SER A 69 -3.75 -9.27 -7.42
N CYS A 70 -4.28 -9.58 -6.23
CA CYS A 70 -4.98 -10.86 -6.00
C CYS A 70 -6.51 -10.74 -5.89
N ARG A 71 -7.06 -9.52 -5.99
CA ARG A 71 -8.49 -9.18 -5.86
C ARG A 71 -9.17 -9.58 -4.55
N ARG A 72 -8.41 -10.05 -3.56
CA ARG A 72 -8.91 -10.30 -2.19
C ARG A 72 -9.14 -8.98 -1.44
N PRO A 73 -10.10 -8.92 -0.50
CA PRO A 73 -10.34 -7.71 0.28
C PRO A 73 -9.09 -7.31 1.06
N MET A 74 -8.79 -6.02 1.03
CA MET A 74 -7.76 -5.40 1.87
C MET A 74 -8.37 -4.95 3.19
N ILE A 75 -7.51 -4.72 4.17
CA ILE A 75 -7.90 -4.14 5.45
C ILE A 75 -7.30 -2.74 5.55
N ASP A 76 -8.16 -1.76 5.81
CA ASP A 76 -7.80 -0.37 6.03
C ASP A 76 -7.31 -0.20 7.47
N VAL A 77 -6.05 0.18 7.64
CA VAL A 77 -5.39 0.33 8.94
C VAL A 77 -4.64 1.64 9.07
N ALA A 78 -4.66 2.20 10.27
CA ALA A 78 -3.88 3.40 10.57
C ALA A 78 -2.38 3.10 10.54
N LEU A 79 -1.62 3.98 9.90
CA LEU A 79 -0.17 3.87 9.73
C LEU A 79 0.58 4.14 11.05
N SER A 80 0.01 4.98 11.92
CA SER A 80 0.49 5.18 13.29
C SER A 80 -0.66 5.69 14.17
N GLU A 81 -0.56 5.53 15.49
CA GLU A 81 -1.56 6.04 16.44
C GLU A 81 -1.73 7.57 16.38
N ASN A 82 -0.68 8.29 15.97
CA ASN A 82 -0.63 9.75 16.00
C ASN A 82 -0.94 10.40 14.64
N THR A 83 -1.13 9.60 13.59
CA THR A 83 -1.37 10.12 12.23
C THR A 83 -2.67 9.53 11.69
N ALA A 84 -3.58 10.39 11.24
CA ALA A 84 -4.82 10.01 10.58
C ALA A 84 -4.63 9.47 9.15
N VAL A 85 -3.43 8.93 8.85
CA VAL A 85 -3.13 8.30 7.58
C VAL A 85 -3.44 6.83 7.71
N ASN A 86 -4.38 6.42 6.88
CA ASN A 86 -4.85 5.06 6.76
C ASN A 86 -4.17 4.42 5.55
N VAL A 87 -4.08 3.10 5.51
CA VAL A 87 -3.54 2.38 4.35
C VAL A 87 -4.23 1.04 4.21
N ASP A 88 -4.41 0.60 2.98
CA ASP A 88 -5.07 -0.65 2.68
C ASP A 88 -4.04 -1.78 2.53
N VAL A 89 -4.08 -2.76 3.43
CA VAL A 89 -3.13 -3.89 3.43
C VAL A 89 -3.80 -5.18 2.97
N CYS A 90 -3.22 -5.82 1.96
CA CYS A 90 -3.62 -7.15 1.55
C CYS A 90 -2.85 -8.22 2.34
N ARG A 91 -3.54 -8.87 3.29
CA ARG A 91 -2.97 -9.96 4.10
C ARG A 91 -2.64 -11.23 3.32
N SER A 92 -3.09 -11.35 2.06
CA SER A 92 -2.90 -12.56 1.25
C SER A 92 -1.66 -12.52 0.36
N CYS A 93 -1.36 -11.37 -0.26
CA CYS A 93 -0.19 -11.21 -1.13
C CYS A 93 0.78 -10.13 -0.63
N HIS A 94 0.53 -9.56 0.56
CA HIS A 94 1.36 -8.55 1.21
C HIS A 94 1.56 -7.27 0.37
N PHE A 95 0.60 -6.96 -0.50
CA PHE A 95 0.53 -5.65 -1.14
C PHE A 95 -0.06 -4.63 -0.17
N VAL A 96 0.44 -3.41 -0.27
CA VAL A 96 -0.08 -2.24 0.43
C VAL A 96 -0.51 -1.23 -0.62
N TRP A 97 -1.71 -0.69 -0.45
CA TRP A 97 -2.26 0.37 -1.28
C TRP A 97 -2.29 1.68 -0.48
N PHE A 98 -1.79 2.73 -1.11
CA PHE A 98 -1.77 4.10 -0.60
C PHE A 98 -2.65 4.96 -1.51
N ASP A 99 -3.54 5.74 -0.93
CA ASP A 99 -4.19 6.83 -1.62
C ASP A 99 -3.28 8.06 -1.74
N THR A 100 -3.70 9.01 -2.58
CA THR A 100 -2.89 10.14 -3.08
C THR A 100 -2.19 10.96 -1.99
N HIS A 101 -2.79 11.06 -0.80
CA HIS A 101 -2.32 11.94 0.28
C HIS A 101 -1.57 11.20 1.40
N GLU A 102 -1.37 9.89 1.27
CA GLU A 102 -0.92 9.03 2.38
C GLU A 102 0.59 8.74 2.35
N VAL A 103 1.24 8.97 1.21
CA VAL A 103 2.67 8.63 1.02
C VAL A 103 3.61 9.72 1.58
N GLU A 104 3.12 10.93 1.77
CA GLU A 104 3.93 12.08 2.21
C GLU A 104 4.33 12.00 3.70
N THR A 105 3.64 11.18 4.50
CA THR A 105 3.90 11.05 5.94
C THR A 105 4.94 9.99 6.30
N LEU A 106 5.45 9.23 5.33
CA LEU A 106 6.42 8.16 5.56
C LEU A 106 7.86 8.68 5.57
N VAL A 107 8.66 8.27 6.55
CA VAL A 107 10.07 8.65 6.68
C VAL A 107 10.97 7.65 5.94
N PRO A 108 11.64 8.07 4.84
CA PRO A 108 12.57 7.21 4.12
C PRO A 108 13.73 6.77 5.02
N ARG A 109 14.29 5.58 4.78
CA ARG A 109 15.58 5.22 5.37
C ARG A 109 16.66 6.18 4.84
N PRO A 110 17.62 6.59 5.69
CA PRO A 110 18.79 7.35 5.25
C PRO A 110 19.69 6.52 4.32
#